data_AF-A0A4R1F0H0-F1
#
_entry.id   AF-A0A4R1F0H0-F1
#
_cell.length_a   1.000
_cell.length_b   1.000
_cell.length_c   1.000
_cell.angle_alpha   90.00
_cell.angle_beta   90.00
_cell.angle_gamma   90.00
#
_symmetry.space_group_name_H-M   'P 1'
#
loop_
_entity.id
_entity.type
_entity.pdbx_description
1 polymer ?
#
loop_
_entity_poly.entity_id
_entity_poly.type
_entity_poly.pdbx_seq_one_letter_code
_entity_poly.pdbx_strand_id
1 'polypeptide(L)'
;MSTATLQSLQSNSTGWLLFVRLTFGISIAAMLGFIFFMEGSLLMRGYLALNSLFLISSTIIMSKTMRDEHEAQSINRKISEAKTNKILKEYAE
;
A
#
# COMPACT_ATOMS: atom_id res chain seq x y z
N MET A 1 11.21 26.47 -15.97
CA MET A 1 10.65 25.20 -16.50
C MET A 1 10.11 24.43 -15.31
N SER A 2 8.79 24.25 -15.26
CA SER A 2 8.00 23.90 -14.07
C SER A 2 8.01 22.40 -13.80
N THR A 3 8.77 21.92 -12.82
CA THR A 3 8.70 20.54 -12.30
C THR A 3 8.25 20.48 -10.84
N ALA A 4 7.58 21.54 -10.36
CA ALA A 4 7.14 21.69 -8.98
C ALA A 4 5.62 21.67 -8.80
N THR A 5 4.88 20.98 -9.65
CA THR A 5 3.55 20.50 -9.23
C THR A 5 3.79 19.35 -8.29
N LEU A 6 3.87 19.68 -6.99
CA LEU A 6 3.61 18.79 -5.87
C LEU A 6 2.63 17.72 -6.35
N GLN A 7 3.10 16.46 -6.41
CA GLN A 7 2.26 15.29 -6.58
C GLN A 7 1.05 15.56 -5.71
N SER A 8 -0.08 15.90 -6.33
CA SER A 8 -1.26 16.30 -5.57
C SER A 8 -1.49 15.15 -4.61
N LEU A 9 -1.70 15.46 -3.33
CA LEU A 9 -2.24 14.50 -2.39
C LEU A 9 -3.53 14.03 -3.07
N GLN A 10 -3.45 12.91 -3.79
CA GLN A 10 -4.53 12.40 -4.61
C GLN A 10 -5.47 11.74 -3.61
N SER A 11 -6.13 12.59 -2.83
CA SER A 11 -7.04 12.20 -1.78
C SER A 11 -8.18 11.49 -2.46
N ASN A 12 -8.23 10.18 -2.26
CA ASN A 12 -9.35 9.37 -2.68
C ASN A 12 -10.65 9.99 -2.16
N SER A 13 -11.70 9.98 -2.98
CA SER A 13 -12.99 10.49 -2.56
C SER A 13 -13.48 9.72 -1.32
N THR A 14 -14.22 10.38 -0.44
CA THR A 14 -14.76 9.74 0.77
C THR A 14 -15.61 8.51 0.44
N GLY A 15 -16.37 8.55 -0.68
CA GLY A 15 -17.14 7.42 -1.17
C GLY A 15 -16.27 6.24 -1.59
N TRP A 16 -15.16 6.48 -2.28
CA TRP A 16 -14.21 5.42 -2.64
C TRP A 16 -13.58 4.78 -1.41
N LEU A 17 -13.17 5.61 -0.43
CA LEU A 17 -12.59 5.11 0.81
C LEU A 17 -13.58 4.24 1.60
N LEU A 18 -14.85 4.62 1.63
CA LEU A 18 -15.92 3.83 2.24
C LEU A 18 -16.10 2.49 1.51
N PHE A 19 -16.17 2.52 0.17
CA PHE A 19 -16.30 1.31 -0.65
C PHE A 19 -15.16 0.32 -0.40
N VAL A 20 -13.90 0.78 -0.38
CA VAL A 20 -12.73 -0.05 -0.09
C VAL A 20 -12.82 -0.68 1.31
N ARG A 21 -13.22 0.10 2.33
CA ARG A 21 -13.37 -0.41 3.70
C ARG A 21 -14.49 -1.44 3.82
N LEU A 22 -15.63 -1.19 3.17
CA LEU A 22 -16.78 -2.10 3.19
C LEU A 22 -16.47 -3.41 2.47
N THR A 23 -15.93 -3.34 1.25
CA THR A 23 -15.59 -4.55 0.48
C THR A 23 -14.55 -5.41 1.18
N PHE A 24 -13.55 -4.79 1.81
CA PHE A 24 -12.57 -5.52 2.62
C PHE A 24 -13.22 -6.18 3.85
N GLY A 25 -14.09 -5.47 4.56
CA GLY A 25 -14.86 -6.02 5.68
C GLY A 25 -15.76 -7.20 5.27
N ILE A 26 -16.48 -7.07 4.16
CA ILE A 26 -17.33 -8.13 3.60
C ILE A 26 -16.48 -9.34 3.22
N SER A 27 -15.29 -9.14 2.64
CA SER A 27 -14.38 -10.22 2.24
C SER A 27 -13.88 -11.02 3.46
N ILE A 28 -13.52 -10.33 4.54
CA ILE A 28 -13.12 -11.00 5.81
C ILE A 28 -14.30 -11.76 6.40
N ALA A 29 -15.49 -11.16 6.45
CA ALA A 29 -16.68 -11.81 6.97
C ALA A 29 -17.05 -13.05 6.16
N ALA A 30 -16.95 -12.99 4.84
CA ALA A 30 -17.19 -14.12 3.94
C ALA A 30 -16.18 -15.25 4.18
N MET A 31 -14.89 -14.94 4.32
CA MET A 31 -13.84 -15.93 4.61
C MET A 31 -14.07 -16.62 5.96
N LEU A 32 -14.32 -15.84 7.02
CA LEU A 32 -14.60 -16.40 8.36
C LEU A 32 -15.89 -17.22 8.38
N GLY A 33 -16.93 -16.75 7.69
CA GLY A 33 -18.18 -17.49 7.51
C GLY A 33 -17.92 -18.84 6.83
N PHE A 34 -17.15 -18.85 5.74
CA PHE A 34 -16.78 -20.09 5.05
C PHE A 34 -16.04 -21.07 5.96
N ILE A 35 -15.04 -20.62 6.72
CA ILE A 35 -14.31 -21.46 7.67
C ILE A 35 -15.23 -22.04 8.75
N PHE A 36 -16.25 -21.29 9.18
CA PHE A 36 -17.21 -21.74 10.18
C PHE A 36 -18.18 -22.81 9.65
N PHE A 37 -18.71 -22.62 8.44
CA PHE A 37 -19.66 -23.55 7.81
C PHE A 37 -18.99 -24.79 7.22
N MET A 38 -17.69 -24.75 6.92
CA MET A 38 -16.97 -25.88 6.31
C MET A 38 -16.90 -27.09 7.26
N GLU A 39 -17.43 -28.24 6.85
CA GLU A 39 -17.26 -29.50 7.58
C GLU A 39 -15.80 -29.97 7.54
N GLY A 40 -15.19 -30.15 8.71
CA GLY A 40 -13.77 -30.51 8.82
C GLY A 40 -13.29 -30.57 10.26
N SER A 41 -12.12 -31.17 10.47
CA SER A 41 -11.50 -31.23 11.80
C SER A 41 -11.10 -29.83 12.28
N LEU A 42 -11.08 -29.64 13.61
CA LEU A 42 -10.70 -28.36 14.21
C LEU A 42 -9.31 -27.89 13.76
N LEU A 43 -8.37 -28.84 13.59
CA LEU A 43 -7.02 -28.56 13.11
C LEU A 43 -7.01 -28.03 11.67
N MET A 44 -7.83 -28.60 10.77
CA MET A 44 -7.92 -28.13 9.39
C MET A 44 -8.49 -26.72 9.31
N ARG A 45 -9.56 -26.44 10.07
CA ARG A 45 -10.16 -25.11 10.16
C ARG A 45 -9.16 -24.09 10.72
N GLY A 46 -8.41 -24.46 11.76
CA GLY A 46 -7.36 -23.64 12.35
C GLY A 46 -6.23 -23.34 11.36
N TYR A 47 -5.78 -24.34 10.60
CA TYR A 47 -4.75 -24.17 9.58
C TYR A 47 -5.19 -23.17 8.49
N LEU A 48 -6.42 -23.28 7.98
CA LEU A 48 -6.95 -22.34 6.98
C LEU A 48 -7.13 -20.92 7.54
N ALA A 49 -7.59 -20.79 8.78
CA ALA A 49 -7.71 -19.50 9.46
C ALA A 49 -6.34 -18.81 9.62
N LEU A 50 -5.32 -19.55 10.03
CA LEU A 50 -3.97 -19.02 10.19
C LEU A 50 -3.35 -18.61 8.85
N ASN A 51 -3.45 -19.47 7.83
CA ASN A 51 -2.91 -19.17 6.50
C ASN A 51 -3.60 -17.95 5.86
N SER A 52 -4.92 -17.87 5.94
CA SER A 52 -5.66 -16.72 5.41
C SER A 52 -5.29 -15.42 6.12
N LEU A 53 -5.20 -15.42 7.46
CA LEU A 53 -4.78 -14.25 8.23
C LEU A 53 -3.34 -13.81 7.88
N PHE A 54 -2.42 -14.78 7.75
CA PHE A 54 -1.04 -14.51 7.38
C PHE A 54 -0.94 -13.93 5.97
N LEU A 55 -1.69 -14.50 5.01
CA LEU A 55 -1.71 -14.05 3.62
C LEU A 55 -2.24 -12.61 3.49
N ILE A 56 -3.31 -12.26 4.22
CA ILE A 56 -3.85 -10.90 4.26
C ILE A 56 -2.79 -9.94 4.82
N SER A 57 -2.18 -10.30 5.94
CA SER A 57 -1.17 -9.48 6.61
C SER A 57 0.06 -9.24 5.72
N SER A 58 0.59 -10.29 5.10
CA SER A 58 1.75 -10.20 4.20
C SER A 58 1.44 -9.37 2.96
N THR A 59 0.23 -9.48 2.41
CA THR A 59 -0.21 -8.67 1.26
C THR A 59 -0.28 -7.19 1.60
N ILE A 60 -0.79 -6.83 2.79
CA ILE A 60 -0.83 -5.44 3.26
C ILE A 60 0.59 -4.88 3.44
N ILE A 61 1.48 -5.65 4.07
CA ILE A 61 2.88 -5.26 4.25
C ILE A 61 3.55 -5.07 2.89
N MET A 62 3.42 -6.03 1.99
CA MET A 62 3.98 -5.95 0.63
C MET A 62 3.47 -4.72 -0.12
N SER A 63 2.15 -4.48 -0.10
CA SER A 63 1.56 -3.31 -0.77
C SER A 63 2.06 -1.99 -0.20
N LYS A 64 2.26 -1.89 1.11
CA LYS A 64 2.86 -0.70 1.74
C LYS A 64 4.32 -0.56 1.33
N THR A 65 5.13 -1.61 1.50
CA THR A 65 6.56 -1.58 1.16
C THR A 65 6.80 -1.15 -0.30
N MET A 66 6.01 -1.66 -1.25
CA MET A 66 6.12 -1.25 -2.65
C MET A 66 5.75 0.22 -2.89
N ARG A 67 4.75 0.76 -2.18
CA ARG A 67 4.40 2.19 -2.27
C ARG A 67 5.49 3.06 -1.65
N ASP A 68 5.97 2.67 -0.48
CA ASP A 68 7.02 3.39 0.23
C ASP A 68 8.32 3.42 -0.60
N GLU A 69 8.66 2.32 -1.27
CA GLU A 69 9.80 2.25 -2.20
C GLU A 69 9.62 3.19 -3.40
N HIS A 70 8.44 3.21 -4.01
CA HIS A 70 8.14 4.10 -5.13
C HIS A 70 8.23 5.58 -4.75
N GLU A 71 7.69 5.95 -3.59
CA GLU A 71 7.77 7.31 -3.06
C GLU A 71 9.21 7.71 -2.72
N ALA A 72 9.98 6.81 -2.09
CA ALA A 72 11.39 7.04 -1.77
C ALA A 72 12.24 7.28 -3.03
N GLN A 73 12.03 6.51 -4.10
CA GLN A 73 12.73 6.70 -5.38
C GLN A 73 12.43 8.07 -6.00
N SER A 74 11.16 8.51 -5.97
CA SER A 74 10.74 9.82 -6.47
C SER A 74 11.39 10.98 -5.70
N ILE A 75 11.43 10.87 -4.36
CA ILE A 75 12.05 11.88 -3.49
C ILE A 75 13.57 11.94 -3.73
N ASN A 76 14.25 10.80 -3.80
CA ASN A 76 15.68 10.72 -4.06
C ASN A 76 16.05 11.38 -5.40
N ARG A 77 15.25 11.17 -6.46
CA ARG A 77 15.48 11.83 -7.76
C ARG A 77 15.43 13.35 -7.64
N LYS A 78 14.42 13.88 -6.95
CA LYS A 78 14.28 15.34 -6.75
C LYS A 78 15.43 15.94 -5.94
N ILE A 79 15.90 15.22 -4.91
CA ILE A 79 17.06 15.66 -4.11
C ILE A 79 18.32 15.70 -4.98
N SER A 80 18.56 14.66 -5.78
CA SER A 80 19.71 14.61 -6.70
C SER A 80 19.64 15.74 -7.73
N GLU A 81 18.48 16.00 -8.34
CA GLU A 81 18.27 17.12 -9.25
C GLU A 81 18.55 18.48 -8.58
N ALA A 82 18.09 18.70 -7.35
CA ALA A 82 18.33 19.94 -6.62
C ALA A 82 19.82 20.13 -6.26
N LYS A 83 20.51 19.06 -5.83
CA LYS A 83 21.95 19.08 -5.56
C LYS A 83 22.75 19.38 -6.82
N THR A 84 22.43 18.70 -7.93
CA THR A 84 23.07 18.93 -9.23
C THR A 84 22.86 20.38 -9.69
N ASN A 85 21.63 20.91 -9.60
CA ASN A 85 21.35 22.30 -9.97
C ASN A 85 22.10 23.31 -9.09
N LYS A 86 22.31 23.03 -7.80
CA LYS A 86 23.07 23.91 -6.90
C LYS A 86 24.54 23.97 -7.32
N ILE A 87 25.15 22.80 -7.57
CA ILE A 87 26.53 22.67 -8.05
C ILE A 87 26.69 23.45 -9.37
N LEU A 88 25.81 23.22 -10.35
CA LEU A 88 25.89 23.91 -11.64
C LEU A 88 25.82 25.43 -11.52
N LYS A 89 25.04 25.97 -10.57
CA LYS A 89 25.01 27.43 -10.31
C LYS A 89 26.30 27.95 -9.69
N GLU A 90 26.85 27.22 -8.73
CA GLU A 90 28.10 27.61 -8.04
C GLU A 90 29.31 27.67 -8.98
N TYR A 91 29.34 26.86 -10.04
CA TYR A 91 30.42 26.87 -11.04
C TYR A 91 30.15 27.74 -12.27
N ALA A 92 28.92 28.25 -12.44
CA ALA A 92 28.56 29.11 -13.56
C ALA A 92 28.73 30.61 -13.25
N GLU A 93 28.88 30.97 -11.97
CA GLU A 93 29.33 32.28 -11.50
C GLU A 93 30.87 32.33 -11.39
#